data_AF-A0A9D5EQH8-F1
#
_entry.id   AF-A0A9D5EQH8-F1
#
_cell.length_a   1.000
_cell.length_b   1.000
_cell.length_c   1.000
_cell.angle_alpha   90.00
_cell.angle_beta   90.00
_cell.angle_gamma   90.00
#
_symmetry.space_group_name_H-M   'P 1'
#
loop_
_entity.id
_entity.type
_entity.pdbx_description
1 polymer ?
#
loop_
_entity_poly.entity_id
_entity_poly.type
_entity_poly.pdbx_seq_one_letter_code
_entity_poly.pdbx_strand_id
1 'polypeptide(L)'
;MRSPWDLAPGYEYDLLRLLPLEVAREVWHRSLYKGFSKMLRTRWFWVLIFVLSPVYLICQLGCWAVVGMLGLGWFGWLLAEMVFHLTLATILRSVFSRVVPHILGPLVLEELAILAEQERSKHSGIEPLGNP
;
A
#
# COMPACT_ATOMS: atom_id res chain seq x y z
N MET A 1 -1.84 -16.90 -6.78
CA MET A 1 -1.36 -15.56 -6.38
C MET A 1 -1.32 -15.52 -4.87
N ARG A 2 -0.20 -15.12 -4.25
CA ARG A 2 -0.17 -14.90 -2.79
C ARG A 2 -1.06 -13.71 -2.46
N SER A 3 -1.90 -13.86 -1.44
CA SER A 3 -2.69 -12.77 -0.92
C SER A 3 -1.76 -11.71 -0.32
N PRO A 4 -2.04 -10.41 -0.47
CA PRO A 4 -1.21 -9.36 0.12
C PRO A 4 -1.04 -9.50 1.64
N TRP A 5 -2.05 -10.03 2.33
CA TRP A 5 -2.05 -10.35 3.77
C TRP A 5 -1.27 -11.62 4.14
N ASP A 6 -0.71 -12.36 3.16
CA ASP A 6 0.27 -13.42 3.43
C ASP A 6 1.64 -12.85 3.81
N LEU A 7 1.88 -11.57 3.50
CA LEU A 7 3.15 -10.88 3.72
C LEU A 7 3.07 -9.81 4.81
N ALA A 8 1.87 -9.53 5.33
CA ALA A 8 1.64 -8.56 6.39
C ALA A 8 1.59 -9.29 7.75
N PRO A 9 2.53 -9.04 8.68
CA PRO A 9 2.44 -9.53 10.05
C PRO A 9 1.41 -8.69 10.83
N GLY A 10 0.66 -9.33 11.74
CA GLY A 10 -0.29 -8.67 12.65
C GLY A 10 -1.53 -9.50 12.92
N TYR A 11 -2.06 -9.43 14.16
CA TYR A 11 -3.24 -10.19 14.57
C TYR A 11 -4.50 -9.77 13.77
N GLU A 12 -4.52 -8.53 13.27
CA GLU A 12 -5.57 -8.01 12.40
C GLU A 12 -5.66 -8.81 11.10
N TYR A 13 -4.51 -9.18 10.55
CA TYR A 13 -4.39 -9.97 9.34
C TYR A 13 -4.66 -11.45 9.61
N ASP A 14 -4.34 -11.93 10.81
CA ASP A 14 -4.71 -13.29 11.24
C ASP A 14 -6.24 -13.43 11.37
N LEU A 15 -6.94 -12.43 11.93
CA LEU A 15 -8.42 -12.39 11.94
C LEU A 15 -9.00 -12.38 10.52
N LEU A 16 -8.38 -11.63 9.61
CA LEU A 16 -8.80 -11.57 8.22
C LEU A 16 -8.69 -12.93 7.51
N ARG A 17 -7.69 -13.76 7.90
CA ARG A 17 -7.49 -15.12 7.35
C ARG A 17 -8.53 -16.13 7.83
N LEU A 18 -9.23 -15.86 8.94
CA LEU A 18 -10.28 -16.74 9.46
C LEU A 18 -11.61 -16.56 8.71
N LEU A 19 -11.75 -15.48 7.94
CA LEU A 19 -12.95 -15.20 7.15
C LEU A 19 -12.95 -15.97 5.81
N PRO A 20 -14.14 -16.23 5.23
CA PRO A 20 -14.24 -16.68 3.84
C PRO A 20 -13.50 -15.73 2.90
N LEU A 21 -12.83 -16.30 1.88
CA LEU A 21 -11.92 -15.55 1.00
C LEU A 21 -12.58 -14.32 0.34
N GLU A 22 -13.86 -14.43 -0.02
CA GLU A 22 -14.64 -13.36 -0.64
C GLU A 22 -14.81 -12.18 0.32
N VAL A 23 -15.22 -12.46 1.56
CA VAL A 23 -15.42 -11.48 2.62
C VAL A 23 -14.08 -10.84 3.03
N ALA A 24 -13.04 -11.65 3.20
CA ALA A 24 -11.70 -11.17 3.52
C ALA A 24 -11.16 -10.21 2.45
N ARG A 25 -11.39 -10.54 1.17
CA ARG A 25 -10.97 -9.69 0.05
C ARG A 25 -11.73 -8.38 0.04
N GLU A 26 -13.03 -8.39 0.32
CA GLU A 26 -13.85 -7.19 0.37
C GLU A 26 -13.40 -6.24 1.50
N VAL A 27 -13.25 -6.77 2.71
CA VAL A 27 -12.71 -6.02 3.87
C VAL A 27 -11.37 -5.40 3.51
N TRP A 28 -10.46 -6.19 2.93
CA TRP A 28 -9.16 -5.69 2.50
C TRP A 28 -9.25 -4.54 1.47
N HIS A 29 -10.10 -4.66 0.44
CA HIS A 29 -10.25 -3.62 -0.57
C HIS A 29 -10.84 -2.34 0.03
N ARG A 30 -11.82 -2.45 0.93
CA ARG A 30 -12.41 -1.30 1.64
C ARG A 30 -11.37 -0.61 2.52
N SER A 31 -10.63 -1.36 3.32
CA SER A 31 -9.55 -0.81 4.16
C SER A 31 -8.45 -0.16 3.33
N LEU A 32 -8.07 -0.75 2.19
CA LEU A 32 -7.12 -0.14 1.25
C LEU A 32 -7.64 1.17 0.67
N TYR A 33 -8.88 1.21 0.20
CA TYR A 33 -9.49 2.40 -0.37
C TYR A 33 -9.60 3.53 0.68
N LYS A 34 -10.06 3.20 1.90
CA LYS A 34 -10.06 4.13 3.03
C LYS A 34 -8.65 4.64 3.35
N GLY A 35 -7.66 3.74 3.40
CA GLY A 35 -6.26 4.08 3.66
C GLY A 35 -5.68 5.03 2.61
N PHE A 36 -5.91 4.73 1.33
CA PHE A 36 -5.45 5.56 0.22
C PHE A 36 -6.13 6.93 0.21
N SER A 37 -7.45 6.98 0.41
CA SER A 37 -8.21 8.23 0.53
C SER A 37 -7.71 9.09 1.69
N LYS A 38 -7.46 8.50 2.86
CA LYS A 38 -6.91 9.21 4.03
C LYS A 38 -5.49 9.72 3.76
N MET A 39 -4.65 8.91 3.11
CA MET A 39 -3.29 9.28 2.74
C MET A 39 -3.29 10.46 1.75
N LEU A 40 -4.11 10.41 0.69
CA LEU A 40 -4.25 11.49 -0.28
C LEU A 40 -4.83 12.79 0.31
N ARG A 41 -5.65 12.71 1.36
CA ARG A 41 -6.14 13.91 2.07
C ARG A 41 -5.10 14.50 3.02
N THR A 42 -4.05 13.76 3.36
CA THR A 42 -3.06 14.20 4.35
C THR A 42 -2.05 15.14 3.70
N ARG A 43 -1.93 16.37 4.21
CA ARG A 43 -0.98 17.38 3.69
C ARG A 43 0.47 16.91 3.67
N TRP A 44 0.91 16.19 4.71
CA TRP A 44 2.26 15.64 4.81
C TRP A 44 2.59 14.66 3.68
N PHE A 45 1.60 13.93 3.15
CA PHE A 45 1.82 13.02 2.02
C PHE A 45 2.21 13.79 0.74
N TRP A 46 1.54 14.91 0.46
CA TRP A 46 1.89 15.76 -0.68
C TRP A 46 3.24 16.45 -0.51
N VAL A 47 3.57 16.89 0.71
CA VAL A 47 4.90 17.43 1.02
C VAL A 47 5.97 16.37 0.76
N LEU A 48 5.73 15.13 1.21
CA LEU A 48 6.65 14.02 0.97
C LEU A 48 6.84 13.74 -0.52
N ILE A 49 5.77 13.71 -1.32
CA ILE A 49 5.86 13.58 -2.78
C ILE A 49 6.67 14.72 -3.39
N PHE A 50 6.38 15.95 -2.99
CA PHE A 50 7.05 17.14 -3.52
C PHE A 50 8.55 17.16 -3.19
N VAL A 51 8.96 16.62 -2.04
CA VAL A 51 10.37 16.52 -1.65
C VAL A 51 11.06 15.33 -2.33
N LEU A 52 10.41 14.18 -2.43
CA LEU A 52 11.03 12.97 -2.99
C LEU A 52 11.09 12.98 -4.53
N SER A 53 10.14 13.64 -5.21
CA SER A 53 10.09 13.69 -6.67
C SER A 53 11.33 14.36 -7.30
N PRO A 54 11.80 15.54 -6.82
CA PRO A 54 13.05 16.13 -7.28
C PRO A 54 14.27 15.25 -7.02
N VAL A 55 14.34 14.58 -5.86
CA VAL A 55 15.44 13.66 -5.54
C VAL A 55 15.48 12.51 -6.53
N TYR A 56 14.32 11.91 -6.82
CA TYR A 56 14.20 10.87 -7.85
C TYR A 56 14.67 11.36 -9.22
N LEU A 57 14.21 12.54 -9.65
CA LEU A 57 14.60 13.12 -10.93
C LEU A 57 16.11 13.37 -11.01
N ILE A 58 16.71 13.95 -9.97
CA ILE A 58 18.15 14.21 -9.89
C ILE A 58 18.94 12.90 -9.96
N CYS A 59 18.51 11.86 -9.24
CA CYS A 59 19.16 10.55 -9.30
C CYS A 59 19.08 9.93 -10.70
N GLN A 60 17.92 10.00 -11.35
CA GLN A 60 17.73 9.50 -12.71
C GLN A 60 18.63 10.24 -13.72
N LEU A 61 18.63 11.58 -13.67
CA LEU A 61 19.47 12.41 -14.54
C LEU A 61 20.96 12.17 -14.28
N GLY A 62 21.37 11.98 -13.02
CA GLY A 62 22.74 11.60 -12.66
C GLY A 62 23.13 10.24 -13.24
N CYS A 63 22.23 9.26 -13.20
CA CYS A 63 22.43 7.94 -13.80
C CYS A 63 22.66 8.07 -15.32
N TRP A 64 21.82 8.84 -16.01
CA TRP A 64 21.96 9.14 -17.44
C TRP A 64 23.27 9.85 -17.77
N ALA A 65 23.67 10.84 -16.97
CA ALA A 65 24.93 11.54 -17.15
C ALA A 65 26.14 10.61 -17.05
N VAL A 66 26.17 9.72 -16.05
CA VAL A 66 27.25 8.72 -15.88
C VAL A 66 27.33 7.79 -17.07
N VAL A 67 26.19 7.27 -17.53
CA VAL A 67 26.16 6.39 -18.72
C VAL A 67 26.63 7.12 -19.98
N GLY A 68 26.22 8.39 -20.13
CA GLY A 68 26.68 9.26 -21.21
C GLY A 68 28.19 9.48 -21.18
N MET A 69 28.77 9.75 -20.00
CA MET A 69 30.22 9.90 -19.82
C MET A 69 31.01 8.62 -20.12
N LEU A 70 30.43 7.45 -19.81
CA LEU A 70 31.03 6.15 -20.10
C LEU A 70 30.88 5.72 -21.57
N GLY A 71 30.15 6.48 -22.39
CA GLY A 71 29.99 6.20 -23.82
C GLY A 71 29.23 4.90 -24.12
N LEU A 72 28.43 4.39 -23.19
CA LEU A 72 27.80 3.06 -23.29
C LEU A 72 26.63 2.98 -24.28
N GLY A 73 26.33 4.09 -24.96
CA GLY A 73 25.26 4.19 -25.95
C GLY A 73 23.87 3.88 -25.38
N TRP A 74 22.93 3.56 -26.27
CA TRP A 74 21.53 3.34 -25.92
C TRP A 74 21.29 2.09 -25.06
N PHE A 75 22.08 1.03 -25.25
CA PHE A 75 21.99 -0.18 -24.44
C PHE A 75 22.40 0.08 -22.99
N GLY A 76 23.47 0.87 -22.77
CA GLY A 76 23.87 1.27 -21.43
C GLY A 76 22.80 2.10 -20.72
N TRP A 77 22.11 2.98 -21.47
CA TRP A 77 20.99 3.77 -20.95
C TRP A 77 19.85 2.88 -20.48
N LEU A 78 19.43 1.94 -21.32
CA LEU A 78 18.33 1.03 -21.02
C LEU A 78 18.65 0.12 -19.82
N LEU A 79 19.89 -0.38 -19.75
CA LEU A 79 20.34 -1.19 -18.63
C LEU A 79 20.37 -0.39 -17.32
N ALA A 80 20.91 0.84 -17.36
CA ALA A 80 20.96 1.71 -16.20
C ALA A 80 19.56 2.09 -15.70
N GLU A 81 18.63 2.37 -16.61
CA GLU A 81 17.24 2.65 -16.28
C GLU A 81 16.57 1.45 -15.61
N MET A 82 16.79 0.24 -16.15
CA MET A 82 16.28 -1.00 -15.56
C MET A 82 16.86 -1.24 -14.17
N VAL A 83 18.17 -1.11 -13.98
CA VAL A 83 18.84 -1.28 -12.69
C VAL A 83 18.33 -0.26 -11.68
N PHE A 84 18.20 1.01 -12.08
CA PHE A 84 17.68 2.05 -11.20
C PHE A 84 16.24 1.78 -10.76
N HIS A 85 15.35 1.40 -11.69
CA HIS A 85 13.96 1.10 -11.39
C HIS A 85 13.81 -0.16 -10.54
N LEU A 86 14.61 -1.20 -10.78
CA LEU A 86 14.63 -2.42 -9.95
C LEU A 86 15.13 -2.12 -8.53
N THR A 87 16.15 -1.28 -8.40
CA THR A 87 16.68 -0.86 -7.10
C THR A 87 15.63 -0.05 -6.34
N LEU A 88 15.00 0.92 -7.00
CA LEU A 88 13.93 1.71 -6.41
C LEU A 88 12.73 0.84 -6.03
N ALA A 89 12.29 -0.06 -6.90
CA ALA A 89 11.19 -0.98 -6.62
C ALA A 89 11.50 -1.86 -5.38
N THR A 90 12.75 -2.29 -5.23
CA THR A 90 13.19 -3.08 -4.06
C THR A 90 13.16 -2.25 -2.78
N ILE A 91 13.69 -1.01 -2.83
CA ILE A 91 13.68 -0.09 -1.69
C ILE A 91 12.23 0.26 -1.30
N LEU A 92 11.42 0.68 -2.27
CA LEU A 92 10.00 0.98 -2.06
C LEU A 92 9.29 -0.23 -1.49
N ARG A 93 9.46 -1.43 -2.05
CA ARG A 93 8.86 -2.65 -1.50
C ARG A 93 9.24 -2.86 -0.03
N SER A 94 10.50 -2.67 0.34
CA SER A 94 10.95 -2.78 1.73
C SER A 94 10.28 -1.73 2.62
N VAL A 95 10.24 -0.47 2.19
CA VAL A 95 9.58 0.62 2.94
C VAL A 95 8.08 0.36 3.09
N PHE A 96 7.39 0.07 1.99
CA PHE A 96 5.96 -0.25 1.97
C PHE A 96 5.66 -1.46 2.85
N SER A 97 6.45 -2.54 2.82
CA SER A 97 6.22 -3.71 3.68
C SER A 97 6.31 -3.40 5.18
N ARG A 98 7.03 -2.35 5.58
CA ARG A 98 7.13 -1.91 6.98
C ARG A 98 6.01 -0.94 7.34
N VAL A 99 5.71 0.01 6.45
CA VAL A 99 4.77 1.11 6.72
C VAL A 99 3.31 0.68 6.53
N VAL A 100 3.01 -0.08 5.48
CA VAL A 100 1.64 -0.47 5.13
C VAL A 100 0.92 -1.21 6.24
N PRO A 101 1.52 -2.20 6.94
CA PRO A 101 0.84 -2.87 8.06
C PRO A 101 0.41 -1.91 9.17
N HIS A 102 1.24 -0.91 9.47
CA HIS A 102 0.97 0.06 10.54
C HIS A 102 -0.15 1.04 10.15
N ILE A 103 -0.29 1.36 8.86
CA ILE A 103 -1.34 2.26 8.37
C ILE A 103 -2.66 1.48 8.20
N LEU A 104 -2.59 0.27 7.64
CA LEU A 104 -3.79 -0.50 7.31
C LEU A 104 -4.34 -1.30 8.48
N GLY A 105 -3.52 -1.75 9.44
CA GLY A 105 -3.97 -2.56 10.58
C GLY A 105 -5.19 -1.97 11.30
N PRO A 106 -5.14 -0.69 11.75
CA PRO A 106 -6.28 -0.05 12.38
C PRO A 106 -7.53 0.02 11.49
N LEU A 107 -7.36 0.22 10.18
CA LEU A 107 -8.47 0.30 9.22
C LEU A 107 -9.07 -1.06 8.91
N VAL A 108 -8.27 -2.13 9.00
CA VAL A 108 -8.74 -3.50 8.89
C VAL A 108 -9.57 -3.86 10.11
N LEU A 109 -9.12 -3.51 11.32
CA LEU A 109 -9.91 -3.72 12.54
C LEU A 109 -11.24 -2.98 12.52
N GLU A 110 -11.25 -1.73 12.05
CA GLU A 110 -12.47 -0.95 11.91
C GLU A 110 -13.50 -1.65 11.01
N GLU A 111 -13.07 -2.13 9.83
CA GLU A 111 -13.97 -2.86 8.92
C GLU A 111 -14.40 -4.21 9.47
N LEU A 112 -13.52 -4.93 10.17
CA LEU A 112 -13.87 -6.19 10.84
C LEU A 112 -14.91 -5.98 11.95
N ALA A 113 -14.81 -4.89 12.71
CA ALA A 113 -15.79 -4.52 13.73
C ALA A 113 -17.16 -4.20 13.12
N ILE A 114 -17.18 -3.43 12.03
CA ILE A 114 -18.42 -3.12 11.28
C ILE A 114 -19.06 -4.41 10.77
N LEU A 115 -18.28 -5.33 10.21
CA LEU A 115 -18.78 -6.62 9.73
C LEU A 115 -19.38 -7.45 10.88
N ALA A 116 -18.71 -7.49 12.04
CA ALA A 116 -19.20 -8.21 13.21
C ALA A 116 -20.52 -7.63 13.75
N GLU A 117 -20.67 -6.30 13.76
CA GLU A 117 -21.92 -5.62 14.14
C GLU A 117 -23.06 -5.93 13.15
N GLN A 118 -22.77 -5.94 11.84
CA GLN A 118 -23.75 -6.29 10.81
C GLN A 118 -24.24 -7.74 10.95
N GLU A 119 -23.35 -8.69 11.17
CA GLU A 119 -23.71 -10.10 11.39
C GLU A 119 -24.51 -10.28 12.69
N ARG A 120 -24.14 -9.57 13.76
CA ARG A 120 -24.88 -9.58 15.03
C ARG A 120 -26.30 -9.05 14.85
N SER A 121 -26.48 -7.92 14.18
CA SER A 121 -27.78 -7.30 13.89
C SER A 121 -28.68 -8.23 13.08
N LYS A 122 -28.11 -8.89 12.05
CA LYS A 122 -28.80 -9.87 11.20
C LYS A 122 -29.28 -11.10 12.00
N HIS A 123 -28.49 -11.56 12.97
CA HIS A 123 -28.86 -12.69 13.82
C HIS A 123 -29.81 -12.31 14.97
N SER A 124 -29.78 -11.07 15.45
CA SER A 124 -30.68 -10.61 16.52
C SER A 124 -32.06 -10.17 16.01
N GLY A 125 -32.28 -10.06 14.69
CA GLY A 125 -33.53 -9.53 14.12
C GLY A 125 -33.79 -8.06 14.48
N ILE A 126 -32.76 -7.35 14.93
CA ILE A 126 -32.80 -5.93 15.30
C ILE A 126 -32.16 -5.20 14.13
N GLU A 127 -32.97 -4.51 13.32
CA GLU A 127 -32.45 -3.66 12.25
C GLU A 127 -31.42 -2.67 12.81
N PRO A 128 -30.29 -2.47 12.13
CA PRO A 128 -29.30 -1.52 12.59
C PRO A 128 -29.94 -0.13 12.57
N LEU A 129 -29.93 0.55 13.72
CA LEU A 129 -30.33 1.95 13.83
C LEU A 129 -29.51 2.73 12.81
N GLY A 130 -30.18 3.15 11.73
CA GLY A 130 -29.57 3.92 10.65
C GLY A 130 -28.80 5.09 11.24
N ASN A 131 -27.53 5.21 10.86
CA ASN A 131 -26.79 6.43 11.12
C ASN A 131 -27.44 7.56 10.29
N PRO A 132 -27.75 8.73 10.89
CA PRO A 132 -28.11 9.93 10.14
C PRO A 132 -26.96 10.45 9.26
#